data_AF-A0A537U4R3-F1
#
_entry.id   AF-A0A537U4R3-F1
#
_cell.length_a   1.000
_cell.length_b   1.000
_cell.length_c   1.000
_cell.angle_alpha   90.00
_cell.angle_beta   90.00
_cell.angle_gamma   90.00
#
_symmetry.space_group_name_H-M   'P 1'
#
loop_
_entity.id
_entity.type
_entity.pdbx_description
1 polymer ?
#
loop_
_entity_poly.entity_id
_entity_poly.type
_entity_poly.pdbx_seq_one_letter_code
_entity_poly.pdbx_strand_id
1 'polypeptide(L)'
;SDGDDILVYGDESRTRPLAVLHTLRQQLARREGRANIAIADFVAPCASGLADYIGAFLVTAGIGEDELAERFKRANDDYSAIMVKALADRLAEAFAERLHQRVRREFWGYAPDESLTNAELVGEKYRGIRPAPGYPAQPDHSEKAILFGLLEGERRIGVKLTESFAMWPGASVCGLYFSHPESHYFGVGKIERDQVEDYATRKGWTMLEAEKWLAPVLNYDPLIAARTAAE
;
A
#
# COMPACT_ATOMS: atom_id res chain seq x y z
N SER A 1 -3.74 -16.39 -0.22
CA SER A 1 -3.42 -15.87 -1.56
C SER A 1 -3.91 -16.84 -2.61
N ASP A 2 -4.16 -16.33 -3.81
CA ASP A 2 -4.44 -17.13 -5.00
C ASP A 2 -3.61 -16.55 -6.15
N GLY A 3 -2.63 -17.31 -6.63
CA GLY A 3 -1.56 -16.78 -7.48
C GLY A 3 -0.84 -15.57 -6.83
N ASP A 4 -0.78 -14.46 -7.56
CA ASP A 4 -0.17 -13.21 -7.11
C ASP A 4 -1.15 -12.26 -6.39
N ASP A 5 -2.38 -12.72 -6.08
CA ASP A 5 -3.41 -11.91 -5.44
C ASP A 5 -3.74 -12.36 -4.02
N ILE A 6 -4.31 -11.43 -3.25
CA ILE A 6 -4.80 -11.71 -1.90
C ILE A 6 -6.33 -11.54 -1.89
N LEU A 7 -7.03 -12.65 -1.67
CA LEU A 7 -8.49 -12.67 -1.51
C LEU A 7 -8.86 -12.24 -0.09
N VAL A 8 -9.69 -11.22 0.03
CA VAL A 8 -10.19 -10.71 1.31
C VAL A 8 -11.64 -11.13 1.48
N TYR A 9 -11.95 -11.87 2.54
CA TYR A 9 -13.29 -12.38 2.82
C TYR A 9 -13.98 -11.54 3.91
N GLY A 10 -15.31 -11.42 3.82
CA GLY A 10 -16.10 -10.69 4.81
C GLY A 10 -16.42 -11.50 6.09
N ASP A 11 -16.15 -12.81 6.06
CA ASP A 11 -16.41 -13.74 7.15
C ASP A 11 -15.50 -14.98 7.07
N GLU A 12 -15.51 -15.78 8.14
CA GLU A 12 -14.68 -16.98 8.28
C GLU A 12 -15.13 -18.16 7.42
N SER A 13 -16.31 -18.10 6.77
CA SER A 13 -16.74 -19.15 5.82
C SER A 13 -15.88 -19.15 4.55
N ARG A 14 -15.29 -17.99 4.22
CA ARG A 14 -14.36 -17.80 3.09
C ARG A 14 -14.94 -18.27 1.74
N THR A 15 -16.25 -18.12 1.57
CA THR A 15 -16.98 -18.61 0.39
C THR A 15 -16.92 -17.64 -0.79
N ARG A 16 -17.06 -16.34 -0.56
CA ARG A 16 -16.98 -15.29 -1.59
C ARG A 16 -16.09 -14.14 -1.12
N PRO A 17 -15.05 -13.76 -1.88
CA PRO A 17 -14.25 -12.59 -1.57
C PRO A 17 -15.09 -11.30 -1.57
N LEU A 18 -14.91 -10.49 -0.54
CA LEU A 18 -15.41 -9.12 -0.46
C LEU A 18 -14.58 -8.17 -1.34
N ALA A 19 -13.28 -8.43 -1.42
CA ALA A 19 -12.33 -7.71 -2.26
C ALA A 19 -11.17 -8.62 -2.68
N VAL A 20 -10.44 -8.21 -3.71
CA VAL A 20 -9.18 -8.82 -4.14
C VAL A 20 -8.14 -7.72 -4.14
N LEU A 21 -7.03 -7.95 -3.47
CA LEU A 21 -5.86 -7.07 -3.50
C LEU A 21 -4.89 -7.63 -4.52
N HIS A 22 -4.61 -6.87 -5.57
CA HIS A 22 -3.83 -7.36 -6.70
C HIS A 22 -2.37 -6.99 -6.51
N THR A 23 -1.47 -7.96 -6.60
CA THR A 23 -0.04 -7.70 -6.36
C THR A 23 0.81 -7.97 -7.58
N LEU A 24 2.06 -7.51 -7.52
CA LEU A 24 3.07 -7.72 -8.55
C LEU A 24 4.23 -8.54 -7.99
N ARG A 25 4.83 -9.34 -8.87
CA ARG A 25 5.98 -10.19 -8.62
C ARG A 25 7.22 -9.62 -9.28
N GLN A 26 8.35 -9.76 -8.60
CA GLN A 26 9.64 -9.45 -9.20
C GLN A 26 9.87 -10.29 -10.48
N GLN A 27 10.41 -9.69 -11.54
CA GLN A 27 10.82 -10.39 -12.76
C GLN A 27 12.32 -10.20 -13.06
N LEU A 28 13.13 -10.26 -12.00
CA LEU A 28 14.58 -10.12 -12.12
C LEU A 28 15.24 -11.48 -12.31
N ALA A 29 16.30 -11.54 -13.12
CA ALA A 29 17.19 -12.68 -13.15
C ALA A 29 17.89 -12.82 -11.79
N ARG A 30 17.58 -13.89 -11.06
CA ARG A 30 18.16 -14.16 -9.73
C ARG A 30 19.35 -15.11 -9.86
N ARG A 31 20.33 -14.94 -8.96
CA ARG A 31 21.34 -15.98 -8.70
C ARG A 31 20.63 -17.21 -8.10
N GLU A 32 21.20 -18.39 -8.30
CA GLU A 32 20.65 -19.66 -7.79
C GLU A 32 20.24 -19.55 -6.31
N GLY A 33 19.06 -20.07 -5.98
CA GLY A 33 18.54 -20.15 -4.61
C GLY A 33 17.74 -18.94 -4.11
N ARG A 34 17.49 -17.90 -4.92
CA ARG A 34 16.56 -16.81 -4.56
C ARG A 34 15.35 -16.77 -5.48
N ALA A 35 14.16 -16.98 -4.89
CA ALA A 35 12.90 -16.81 -5.60
C ALA A 35 12.61 -15.33 -5.88
N ASN A 36 11.85 -15.08 -6.94
CA ASN A 36 11.19 -13.81 -7.15
C ASN A 36 9.93 -13.75 -6.28
N ILE A 37 9.83 -12.72 -5.45
CA ILE A 37 8.76 -12.60 -4.47
C ILE A 37 7.68 -11.61 -4.93
N ALA A 38 6.45 -11.91 -4.51
CA ALA A 38 5.31 -11.00 -4.52
C ALA A 38 4.82 -10.83 -3.08
N ILE A 39 4.12 -9.73 -2.77
CA ILE A 39 3.67 -9.51 -1.39
C ILE A 39 2.57 -10.49 -0.98
N ALA A 40 1.86 -11.07 -1.96
CA ALA A 40 0.91 -12.16 -1.76
C ALA A 40 1.56 -13.44 -1.19
N ASP A 41 2.86 -13.62 -1.34
CA ASP A 41 3.59 -14.79 -0.82
C ASP A 41 3.61 -14.83 0.73
N PHE A 42 3.38 -13.68 1.37
CA PHE A 42 3.31 -13.57 2.83
C PHE A 42 1.92 -13.90 3.40
N VAL A 43 1.00 -14.40 2.59
CA VAL A 43 -0.31 -14.89 2.99
C VAL A 43 -0.46 -16.34 2.53
N ALA A 44 -0.96 -17.21 3.40
CA ALA A 44 -1.14 -18.63 3.11
C ALA A 44 -1.95 -18.84 1.81
N PRO A 45 -1.48 -19.66 0.86
CA PRO A 45 -2.22 -19.98 -0.35
C PRO A 45 -3.54 -20.69 -0.04
N CYS A 46 -4.60 -20.44 -0.80
CA CYS A 46 -5.90 -21.10 -0.63
C CYS A 46 -5.77 -22.64 -0.67
N ALA A 47 -4.89 -23.16 -1.53
CA ALA A 47 -4.60 -24.58 -1.66
C ALA A 47 -3.99 -25.22 -0.39
N SER A 48 -3.42 -24.43 0.52
CA SER A 48 -2.85 -24.94 1.78
C SER A 48 -3.92 -25.34 2.80
N GLY A 49 -5.16 -24.85 2.65
CA GLY A 49 -6.24 -25.03 3.63
C GLY A 49 -6.02 -24.31 4.97
N LEU A 50 -4.96 -23.51 5.12
CA LEU A 50 -4.70 -22.73 6.32
C LEU A 50 -5.55 -21.45 6.35
N ALA A 51 -6.13 -21.17 7.52
CA ALA A 51 -6.75 -19.87 7.77
C ALA A 51 -5.65 -18.83 8.00
N ASP A 52 -5.66 -17.77 7.17
CA ASP A 52 -4.75 -16.64 7.30
C ASP A 52 -5.54 -15.32 7.22
N TYR A 53 -4.87 -14.22 7.56
CA TYR A 53 -5.47 -12.92 7.80
C TYR A 53 -4.61 -11.80 7.20
N ILE A 54 -5.29 -10.72 6.83
CA ILE A 54 -4.65 -9.47 6.43
C ILE A 54 -5.35 -8.32 7.13
N GLY A 55 -4.60 -7.30 7.55
CA GLY A 55 -5.16 -6.06 8.06
C GLY A 55 -5.03 -4.92 7.03
N ALA A 56 -5.79 -3.86 7.23
CA ALA A 56 -5.63 -2.62 6.49
C ALA A 56 -5.84 -1.42 7.44
N PHE A 57 -5.22 -0.29 7.12
CA PHE A 57 -5.40 0.94 7.88
C PHE A 57 -5.46 2.17 6.98
N LEU A 58 -6.08 3.20 7.53
CA LEU A 58 -6.10 4.55 6.99
C LEU A 58 -6.11 5.51 8.18
N VAL A 59 -5.14 6.43 8.21
CA VAL A 59 -4.99 7.44 9.26
C VAL A 59 -4.74 8.81 8.63
N THR A 60 -5.11 9.86 9.34
CA THR A 60 -4.74 11.25 9.03
C THR A 60 -4.42 11.98 10.32
N ALA A 61 -3.52 12.97 10.26
CA ALA A 61 -3.27 13.86 11.40
C ALA A 61 -4.48 14.74 11.75
N GLY A 62 -5.46 14.84 10.84
CA GLY A 62 -6.74 15.50 11.07
C GLY A 62 -7.17 16.40 9.92
N ILE A 63 -8.47 16.62 9.82
CA ILE A 63 -9.08 17.55 8.87
C ILE A 63 -8.83 18.98 9.40
N GLY A 64 -8.14 19.82 8.62
CA GLY A 64 -7.82 21.21 8.99
C GLY A 64 -6.37 21.64 8.74
N GLU A 65 -5.49 20.74 8.28
CA GLU A 65 -4.10 21.07 7.92
C GLU A 65 -4.04 22.24 6.93
N ASP A 66 -4.77 22.12 5.81
CA ASP A 66 -4.77 23.15 4.77
C ASP A 66 -5.40 24.46 5.26
N GLU A 67 -6.48 24.40 6.05
CA GLU A 67 -7.12 25.60 6.60
C GLU A 67 -6.17 26.38 7.52
N LEU A 68 -5.41 25.67 8.36
CA LEU A 68 -4.45 26.28 9.27
C LEU A 68 -3.23 26.84 8.53
N ALA A 69 -2.71 26.11 7.53
CA ALA A 69 -1.63 26.59 6.69
C ALA A 69 -2.04 27.84 5.88
N GLU A 70 -3.25 27.85 5.30
CA GLU A 70 -3.77 29.01 4.56
C GLU A 70 -4.01 30.22 5.47
N ARG A 71 -4.40 30.01 6.74
CA ARG A 71 -4.49 31.09 7.73
C ARG A 71 -3.13 31.76 7.96
N PHE A 72 -2.06 30.99 8.10
CA PHE A 72 -0.70 31.54 8.27
C PHE A 72 -0.21 32.27 7.01
N LYS A 73 -0.44 31.70 5.81
CA LYS A 73 -0.10 32.38 4.54
C LYS A 73 -0.82 33.71 4.38
N ARG A 74 -2.12 33.78 4.72
CA ARG A 74 -2.89 35.05 4.67
C ARG A 74 -2.36 36.11 5.63
N ALA A 75 -1.63 35.70 6.68
CA ALA A 75 -0.95 36.58 7.60
C ALA A 75 0.51 36.88 7.20
N ASN A 76 0.96 36.44 6.02
CA ASN A 76 2.35 36.48 5.54
C ASN A 76 3.34 35.77 6.49
N ASP A 77 2.88 34.71 7.18
CA ASP A 77 3.71 33.86 8.03
C ASP A 77 4.01 32.54 7.32
N ASP A 78 4.91 32.59 6.34
CA ASP A 78 5.30 31.42 5.55
C ASP A 78 5.99 30.35 6.42
N TYR A 79 6.71 30.76 7.47
CA TYR A 79 7.38 29.83 8.38
C TYR A 79 6.36 28.94 9.10
N SER A 80 5.34 29.54 9.71
CA SER A 80 4.31 28.77 10.42
C SER A 80 3.46 27.95 9.46
N ALA A 81 3.22 28.45 8.24
CA ALA A 81 2.51 27.69 7.20
C ALA A 81 3.28 26.42 6.78
N ILE A 82 4.61 26.49 6.67
CA ILE A 82 5.45 25.32 6.40
C ILE A 82 5.52 24.42 7.63
N MET A 83 5.70 25.00 8.82
CA MET A 83 5.85 24.27 10.06
C MET A 83 4.62 23.43 10.39
N VAL A 84 3.42 23.97 10.21
CA VAL A 84 2.19 23.22 10.50
C VAL A 84 2.03 22.01 9.58
N LYS A 85 2.37 22.14 8.28
CA LYS A 85 2.33 21.02 7.34
C LYS A 85 3.36 19.95 7.71
N ALA A 86 4.57 20.37 8.08
CA ALA A 86 5.60 19.44 8.57
C ALA A 86 5.15 18.71 9.83
N LEU A 87 4.54 19.41 10.80
CA LEU A 87 4.01 18.78 12.01
C LEU A 87 2.86 17.82 11.71
N ALA A 88 1.93 18.18 10.83
CA ALA A 88 0.83 17.32 10.41
C ALA A 88 1.36 16.02 9.80
N ASP A 89 2.32 16.11 8.88
CA ASP A 89 2.98 14.95 8.28
C ASP A 89 3.65 14.05 9.34
N ARG A 90 4.39 14.63 10.30
CA ARG A 90 4.98 13.86 11.41
C ARG A 90 3.93 13.19 12.30
N LEU A 91 2.79 13.83 12.54
CA LEU A 91 1.69 13.26 13.32
C LEU A 91 0.99 12.11 12.59
N ALA A 92 0.81 12.22 11.26
CA ALA A 92 0.20 11.17 10.46
C ALA A 92 1.08 9.90 10.48
N GLU A 93 2.40 10.05 10.31
CA GLU A 93 3.36 8.94 10.38
C GLU A 93 3.45 8.35 11.80
N ALA A 94 3.46 9.20 12.83
CA ALA A 94 3.43 8.74 14.22
C ALA A 94 2.16 7.95 14.54
N PHE A 95 1.01 8.34 13.97
CA PHE A 95 -0.24 7.61 14.12
C PHE A 95 -0.18 6.26 13.39
N ALA A 96 0.38 6.21 12.17
CA ALA A 96 0.58 4.95 11.46
C ALA A 96 1.46 3.96 12.27
N GLU A 97 2.58 4.44 12.85
CA GLU A 97 3.45 3.62 13.70
C GLU A 97 2.74 3.15 14.97
N ARG A 98 2.05 4.07 15.68
CA ARG A 98 1.32 3.74 16.91
C ARG A 98 0.18 2.77 16.65
N LEU A 99 -0.58 2.95 15.58
CA LEU A 99 -1.67 2.05 15.21
C LEU A 99 -1.11 0.67 14.84
N HIS A 100 -0.03 0.61 14.06
CA HIS A 100 0.62 -0.65 13.73
C HIS A 100 1.08 -1.38 15.00
N GLN A 101 1.74 -0.69 15.93
CA GLN A 101 2.11 -1.26 17.23
C GLN A 101 0.91 -1.85 17.98
N ARG A 102 -0.21 -1.12 18.03
CA ARG A 102 -1.45 -1.63 18.65
C ARG A 102 -2.05 -2.81 17.90
N VAL A 103 -1.93 -2.85 16.57
CA VAL A 103 -2.37 -4.03 15.79
C VAL A 103 -1.56 -5.26 16.18
N ARG A 104 -0.23 -5.15 16.26
CA ARG A 104 0.62 -6.28 16.64
C ARG A 104 0.33 -6.80 18.06
N ARG A 105 0.06 -5.88 18.99
CA ARG A 105 -0.09 -6.18 20.42
C ARG A 105 -1.52 -6.49 20.87
N GLU A 106 -2.50 -5.78 20.32
CA GLU A 106 -3.88 -5.72 20.84
C GLU A 106 -4.90 -6.25 19.82
N PHE A 107 -4.91 -5.71 18.59
CA PHE A 107 -6.01 -6.01 17.65
C PHE A 107 -5.83 -7.32 16.89
N TRP A 108 -4.62 -7.58 16.40
CA TRP A 108 -4.23 -8.87 15.82
C TRP A 108 -3.58 -9.74 16.90
N GLY A 109 -2.76 -9.14 17.78
CA GLY A 109 -2.31 -9.79 19.00
C GLY A 109 -1.28 -10.92 18.79
N TYR A 110 -0.54 -10.92 17.67
CA TYR A 110 0.53 -11.90 17.44
C TYR A 110 1.83 -11.60 18.18
N ALA A 111 1.94 -10.42 18.83
CA ALA A 111 3.10 -10.01 19.62
C ALA A 111 2.66 -9.25 20.90
N PRO A 112 1.87 -9.85 21.81
CA PRO A 112 1.27 -9.14 22.95
C PRO A 112 2.31 -8.57 23.92
N ASP A 113 3.43 -9.28 24.09
CA ASP A 113 4.53 -8.93 25.01
C ASP A 113 5.58 -7.98 24.39
N GLU A 114 5.34 -7.47 23.17
CA GLU A 114 6.25 -6.53 22.50
C GLU A 114 6.45 -5.26 23.35
N SER A 115 7.72 -4.93 23.62
CA SER A 115 8.13 -3.80 24.47
C SER A 115 9.26 -2.99 23.83
N LEU A 116 9.12 -2.67 22.54
CA LEU A 116 10.10 -1.91 21.77
C LEU A 116 10.11 -0.41 22.14
N THR A 117 11.30 0.17 22.16
CA THR A 117 11.51 1.61 22.22
C THR A 117 11.16 2.28 20.89
N ASN A 118 10.98 3.61 20.89
CA ASN A 118 10.72 4.34 19.64
C ASN A 118 11.84 4.18 18.61
N ALA A 119 13.11 4.13 19.03
CA ALA A 119 14.24 3.91 18.14
C ALA A 119 14.18 2.52 17.47
N GLU A 120 13.75 1.50 18.21
CA GLU A 120 13.57 0.14 17.68
C GLU A 120 12.36 0.04 16.76
N LEU A 121 11.28 0.79 17.02
CA LEU A 121 10.14 0.91 16.10
C LEU A 121 10.58 1.54 14.77
N VAL A 122 11.32 2.66 14.82
CA VAL A 122 11.88 3.30 13.61
C VAL A 122 12.85 2.37 12.88
N GLY A 123 13.60 1.54 13.62
CA GLY A 123 14.49 0.51 13.07
C GLY A 123 13.78 -0.78 12.64
N GLU A 124 12.44 -0.79 12.64
CA GLU A 124 11.58 -1.91 12.23
C GLU A 124 11.92 -3.24 12.93
N LYS A 125 12.28 -3.19 14.21
CA LYS A 125 12.68 -4.38 15.01
C LYS A 125 11.51 -5.26 15.47
N TYR A 126 10.32 -5.03 14.91
CA TYR A 126 9.13 -5.83 15.16
C TYR A 126 8.94 -6.90 14.07
N ARG A 127 8.09 -7.89 14.37
CA ARG A 127 7.60 -8.86 13.39
C ARG A 127 6.50 -8.23 12.53
N GLY A 128 6.48 -8.54 11.24
CA GLY A 128 5.44 -8.09 10.31
C GLY A 128 5.78 -6.77 9.60
N ILE A 129 5.01 -6.42 8.59
CA ILE A 129 5.19 -5.20 7.78
C ILE A 129 3.87 -4.47 7.55
N ARG A 130 3.96 -3.18 7.20
CA ARG A 130 2.82 -2.32 6.88
C ARG A 130 2.90 -1.64 5.49
N PRO A 131 2.98 -2.39 4.39
CA PRO A 131 3.21 -1.87 3.04
C PRO A 131 2.03 -1.02 2.55
N ALA A 132 2.35 0.05 1.83
CA ALA A 132 1.40 1.02 1.33
C ALA A 132 1.39 1.04 -0.22
N PRO A 133 0.21 1.09 -0.87
CA PRO A 133 0.14 1.30 -2.32
C PRO A 133 0.84 2.57 -2.79
N GLY A 134 1.70 2.44 -3.81
CA GLY A 134 2.62 3.44 -4.32
C GLY A 134 4.07 3.28 -3.85
N TYR A 135 4.32 2.45 -2.84
CA TYR A 135 5.69 2.11 -2.42
C TYR A 135 6.28 0.98 -3.29
N PRO A 136 7.61 0.77 -3.26
CA PRO A 136 8.27 -0.19 -4.17
C PRO A 136 7.74 -1.63 -4.13
N ALA A 137 7.19 -2.09 -2.99
CA ALA A 137 6.61 -3.43 -2.85
C ALA A 137 5.23 -3.56 -3.52
N GLN A 138 4.54 -2.44 -3.74
CA GLN A 138 3.21 -2.36 -4.32
C GLN A 138 3.04 -1.04 -5.09
N PRO A 139 3.67 -0.88 -6.27
CA PRO A 139 3.79 0.42 -6.94
C PRO A 139 2.49 0.96 -7.53
N ASP A 140 1.46 0.13 -7.71
CA ASP A 140 0.16 0.56 -8.22
C ASP A 140 -0.60 1.41 -7.16
N HIS A 141 -0.77 2.69 -7.45
CA HIS A 141 -1.48 3.62 -6.58
C HIS A 141 -2.99 3.35 -6.51
N SER A 142 -3.58 2.72 -7.52
CA SER A 142 -5.03 2.49 -7.60
C SER A 142 -5.55 1.53 -6.54
N GLU A 143 -4.69 0.66 -5.99
CA GLU A 143 -5.03 -0.26 -4.90
C GLU A 143 -5.56 0.48 -3.66
N LYS A 144 -5.24 1.77 -3.49
CA LYS A 144 -5.84 2.59 -2.43
C LYS A 144 -7.37 2.63 -2.53
N ALA A 145 -7.95 2.57 -3.73
CA ALA A 145 -9.40 2.56 -3.90
C ALA A 145 -10.04 1.36 -3.19
N ILE A 146 -9.38 0.18 -3.26
CA ILE A 146 -9.85 -1.04 -2.59
C ILE A 146 -9.76 -0.87 -1.07
N LEU A 147 -8.64 -0.35 -0.56
CA LEU A 147 -8.48 -0.07 0.87
C LEU A 147 -9.54 0.92 1.37
N PHE A 148 -9.83 1.98 0.61
CA PHE A 148 -10.86 2.96 0.97
C PHE A 148 -12.26 2.37 0.92
N GLY A 149 -12.55 1.47 -0.03
CA GLY A 149 -13.81 0.74 -0.08
C GLY A 149 -14.00 -0.18 1.13
N LEU A 150 -12.94 -0.91 1.52
CA LEU A 150 -12.97 -1.81 2.67
C LEU A 150 -13.09 -1.07 4.02
N LEU A 151 -12.36 0.04 4.17
CA LEU A 151 -12.30 0.80 5.43
C LEU A 151 -13.33 1.93 5.51
N GLU A 152 -14.05 2.19 4.42
CA GLU A 152 -15.00 3.30 4.28
C GLU A 152 -14.36 4.65 4.65
N GLY A 153 -13.14 4.88 4.15
CA GLY A 153 -12.24 5.95 4.59
C GLY A 153 -12.86 7.35 4.57
N GLU A 154 -13.50 7.71 3.47
CA GLU A 154 -14.18 9.01 3.33
C GLU A 154 -15.34 9.15 4.31
N ARG A 155 -16.17 8.09 4.45
CA ARG A 155 -17.35 8.11 5.32
C ARG A 155 -16.97 8.16 6.80
N ARG A 156 -15.92 7.44 7.22
CA ARG A 156 -15.57 7.27 8.64
C ARG A 156 -14.63 8.35 9.16
N ILE A 157 -13.67 8.81 8.35
CA ILE A 157 -12.64 9.76 8.81
C ILE A 157 -12.44 10.96 7.88
N GLY A 158 -13.21 11.08 6.80
CA GLY A 158 -13.21 12.25 5.91
C GLY A 158 -12.00 12.38 4.98
N VAL A 159 -11.12 11.37 4.93
CA VAL A 159 -10.00 11.33 3.97
C VAL A 159 -10.54 10.93 2.61
N LYS A 160 -10.09 11.62 1.56
CA LYS A 160 -10.52 11.43 0.17
C LYS A 160 -9.36 10.96 -0.70
N LEU A 161 -9.70 10.33 -1.83
CA LEU A 161 -8.75 10.05 -2.92
C LEU A 161 -9.01 11.03 -4.06
N THR A 162 -7.94 11.59 -4.62
CA THR A 162 -7.98 12.33 -5.88
C THR A 162 -8.09 11.38 -7.07
N GLU A 163 -8.31 11.91 -8.27
CA GLU A 163 -8.28 11.12 -9.53
C GLU A 163 -6.93 10.42 -9.77
N SER A 164 -5.85 10.93 -9.18
CA SER A 164 -4.51 10.34 -9.22
C SER A 164 -4.23 9.41 -8.03
N PHE A 165 -5.23 9.09 -7.21
CA PHE A 165 -5.10 8.30 -5.98
C PHE A 165 -4.09 8.88 -4.97
N ALA A 166 -3.91 10.20 -4.96
CA ALA A 166 -3.33 10.88 -3.82
C ALA A 166 -4.38 11.00 -2.71
N MET A 167 -3.95 10.94 -1.46
CA MET A 167 -4.84 11.11 -0.31
C MET A 167 -4.96 12.59 0.06
N TRP A 168 -6.15 13.00 0.48
CA TRP A 168 -6.41 14.34 1.01
C TRP A 168 -7.18 14.24 2.33
N PRO A 169 -6.72 14.88 3.43
CA PRO A 169 -5.56 15.78 3.55
C PRO A 169 -4.21 15.11 3.24
N GLY A 170 -3.20 15.92 2.90
CA GLY A 170 -1.88 15.43 2.51
C GLY A 170 -1.18 14.64 3.60
N ALA A 171 -1.33 15.07 4.86
CA ALA A 171 -0.90 14.32 6.04
C ALA A 171 -1.80 13.11 6.33
N SER A 172 -1.77 12.12 5.44
CA SER A 172 -2.51 10.87 5.54
C SER A 172 -1.63 9.68 5.16
N VAL A 173 -1.85 8.54 5.82
CA VAL A 173 -1.15 7.27 5.55
C VAL A 173 -2.17 6.16 5.45
N CYS A 174 -2.03 5.29 4.46
CA CYS A 174 -2.80 4.05 4.36
C CYS A 174 -1.90 2.89 3.98
N GLY A 175 -2.34 1.69 4.27
CA GLY A 175 -1.61 0.49 3.89
C GLY A 175 -2.27 -0.78 4.39
N LEU A 176 -1.57 -1.87 4.17
CA LEU A 176 -1.94 -3.21 4.61
C LEU A 176 -1.12 -3.59 5.84
N TYR A 177 -1.52 -4.64 6.56
CA TYR A 177 -0.73 -5.28 7.61
C TYR A 177 -0.51 -6.74 7.27
N PHE A 178 0.73 -7.19 7.39
CA PHE A 178 1.13 -8.59 7.24
C PHE A 178 1.77 -9.07 8.54
N SER A 179 1.42 -10.27 8.99
CA SER A 179 1.93 -10.85 10.25
C SER A 179 2.96 -11.97 10.05
N HIS A 180 3.17 -12.43 8.81
CA HIS A 180 4.12 -13.51 8.53
C HIS A 180 5.52 -13.14 9.04
N PRO A 181 6.23 -14.00 9.79
CA PRO A 181 7.50 -13.63 10.42
C PRO A 181 8.60 -13.30 9.42
N GLU A 182 8.52 -13.85 8.22
CA GLU A 182 9.48 -13.59 7.13
C GLU A 182 9.04 -12.48 6.17
N SER A 183 7.89 -11.82 6.43
CA SER A 183 7.47 -10.67 5.63
C SER A 183 8.49 -9.54 5.77
N HIS A 184 8.91 -8.97 4.65
CA HIS A 184 9.89 -7.89 4.60
C HIS A 184 9.60 -6.95 3.44
N TYR A 185 10.08 -5.71 3.53
CA TYR A 185 9.99 -4.76 2.44
C TYR A 185 10.95 -5.13 1.30
N PHE A 186 10.46 -5.02 0.07
CA PHE A 186 11.23 -5.21 -1.14
C PHE A 186 10.73 -4.26 -2.23
N GLY A 187 11.51 -4.12 -3.31
CA GLY A 187 11.03 -3.49 -4.55
C GLY A 187 10.65 -4.55 -5.57
N VAL A 188 9.49 -4.42 -6.21
CA VAL A 188 9.09 -5.23 -7.36
C VAL A 188 10.11 -5.10 -8.50
N GLY A 189 10.71 -3.93 -8.65
CA GLY A 189 11.69 -3.66 -9.69
C GLY A 189 11.01 -3.47 -11.05
N LYS A 190 11.70 -3.87 -12.12
CA LYS A 190 11.16 -3.79 -13.48
C LYS A 190 10.34 -5.03 -13.81
N ILE A 191 9.21 -4.84 -14.49
CA ILE A 191 8.29 -5.90 -14.93
C ILE A 191 8.16 -5.90 -16.45
N GLU A 192 7.98 -7.10 -16.98
CA GLU A 192 7.86 -7.39 -18.40
C GLU A 192 6.40 -7.32 -18.87
N ARG A 193 6.21 -7.28 -20.19
CA ARG A 193 4.90 -7.10 -20.82
C ARG A 193 3.88 -8.18 -20.46
N ASP A 194 4.33 -9.42 -20.27
CA ASP A 194 3.49 -10.57 -19.92
C ASP A 194 2.80 -10.38 -18.57
N GLN A 195 3.54 -9.91 -17.55
CA GLN A 195 2.99 -9.63 -16.23
C GLN A 195 2.04 -8.42 -16.27
N VAL A 196 2.33 -7.41 -17.09
CA VAL A 196 1.44 -6.25 -17.24
C VAL A 196 0.11 -6.67 -17.88
N GLU A 197 0.13 -7.57 -18.86
CA GLU A 197 -1.07 -8.13 -19.50
C GLU A 197 -1.89 -9.00 -18.52
N ASP A 198 -1.21 -9.85 -17.74
CA ASP A 198 -1.85 -10.64 -16.68
C ASP A 198 -2.47 -9.74 -15.60
N TYR A 199 -1.75 -8.73 -15.14
CA TYR A 199 -2.24 -7.76 -14.15
C TYR A 199 -3.44 -6.98 -14.67
N ALA A 200 -3.40 -6.53 -15.93
CA ALA A 200 -4.53 -5.87 -16.59
C ALA A 200 -5.76 -6.78 -16.60
N THR A 201 -5.59 -8.05 -16.96
CA THR A 201 -6.66 -9.05 -16.96
C THR A 201 -7.26 -9.23 -15.56
N ARG A 202 -6.43 -9.43 -14.53
CA ARG A 202 -6.88 -9.58 -13.13
C ARG A 202 -7.66 -8.37 -12.62
N LYS A 203 -7.23 -7.17 -12.99
CA LYS A 203 -7.87 -5.88 -12.64
C LYS A 203 -9.12 -5.56 -13.45
N GLY A 204 -9.36 -6.27 -14.57
CA GLY A 204 -10.37 -5.89 -15.54
C GLY A 204 -10.04 -4.59 -16.28
N TRP A 205 -8.75 -4.29 -16.44
CA TRP A 205 -8.25 -3.12 -17.15
C TRP A 205 -7.87 -3.42 -18.59
N THR A 206 -7.83 -2.37 -19.39
CA THR A 206 -7.13 -2.40 -20.68
C THR A 206 -5.61 -2.37 -20.46
N MET A 207 -4.87 -2.85 -21.46
CA MET A 207 -3.40 -2.76 -21.45
C MET A 207 -2.90 -1.32 -21.27
N LEU A 208 -3.57 -0.36 -21.91
CA LEU A 208 -3.23 1.06 -21.82
C LEU A 208 -3.38 1.61 -20.39
N GLU A 209 -4.44 1.21 -19.69
CA GLU A 209 -4.65 1.59 -18.29
C GLU A 209 -3.59 0.99 -17.37
N ALA A 210 -3.24 -0.29 -17.57
CA ALA A 210 -2.17 -0.94 -16.81
C ALA A 210 -0.81 -0.26 -17.06
N GLU A 211 -0.46 0.01 -18.33
CA GLU A 211 0.79 0.70 -18.69
C GLU A 211 0.84 2.13 -18.12
N LYS A 212 -0.30 2.82 -18.03
CA LYS A 212 -0.39 4.14 -17.38
C LYS A 212 -0.07 4.06 -15.89
N TRP A 213 -0.71 3.15 -15.15
CA TRP A 213 -0.54 3.06 -13.69
C TRP A 213 0.79 2.41 -13.27
N LEU A 214 1.32 1.52 -14.11
CA LEU A 214 2.58 0.80 -13.87
C LEU A 214 3.77 1.45 -14.57
N ALA A 215 3.61 2.62 -15.20
CA ALA A 215 4.65 3.31 -15.97
C ALA A 215 6.04 3.34 -15.29
N PRO A 216 6.18 3.61 -13.98
CA PRO A 216 7.50 3.65 -13.33
C PRO A 216 8.25 2.30 -13.34
N VAL A 217 7.53 1.19 -13.41
CA VAL A 217 8.07 -0.17 -13.28
C VAL A 217 8.11 -0.96 -14.59
N LEU A 218 7.66 -0.40 -15.72
CA LEU A 218 7.77 -1.08 -17.02
C LEU A 218 9.24 -1.27 -17.43
N ASN A 219 9.58 -2.45 -17.95
CA ASN A 219 10.88 -2.78 -18.55
C ASN A 219 10.92 -2.63 -20.08
N TYR A 220 9.85 -2.07 -20.67
CA TYR A 220 9.73 -1.83 -22.10
C TYR A 220 9.09 -0.46 -22.33
N ASP A 221 9.27 0.11 -23.51
CA ASP A 221 8.59 1.36 -23.89
C ASP A 221 7.24 1.02 -24.55
N PRO A 222 6.10 1.33 -23.89
CA PRO A 222 4.77 1.00 -24.40
C PRO A 222 4.41 1.79 -25.66
N LEU A 223 5.13 2.87 -25.98
CA LEU A 223 4.88 3.73 -27.13
C LEU A 223 5.74 3.36 -28.35
N ILE A 224 6.59 2.32 -28.29
CA ILE A 224 7.46 1.93 -29.41
C ILE A 224 6.64 1.74 -30.69
N ALA A 225 5.57 0.94 -30.64
CA ALA A 225 4.77 0.66 -31.83
C ALA A 225 4.11 1.92 -32.42
N ALA A 226 3.67 2.85 -31.58
CA ALA A 226 3.07 4.11 -32.01
C ALA A 226 4.11 5.06 -32.64
N ARG A 227 5.34 5.07 -32.13
CA ARG A 227 6.45 5.85 -32.70
C ARG A 227 6.91 5.28 -34.04
N THR A 228 7.07 3.96 -34.14
CA THR A 228 7.47 3.30 -35.39
C THR A 228 6.41 3.42 -36.49
N ALA A 229 5.12 3.53 -36.14
CA ALA A 229 4.05 3.75 -37.12
C ALA A 229 3.92 5.21 -37.59
N ALA A 230 4.56 6.16 -36.90
CA ALA A 230 4.55 7.58 -37.23
C ALA A 230 5.79 8.03 -38.03
N GLU A 231 6.77 7.14 -38.20
CA GLU A 231 7.96 7.28 -39.05
C GLU A 231 7.72 6.66 -40.43
#